data_AF-A0A9P0F448-F1
#
_entry.id   AF-A0A9P0F448-F1
#
_cell.length_a   1.000
_cell.length_b   1.000
_cell.length_c   1.000
_cell.angle_alpha   90.00
_cell.angle_beta   90.00
_cell.angle_gamma   90.00
#
_symmetry.space_group_name_H-M   'P 1'
#
loop_
_entity.id
_entity.type
_entity.pdbx_description
1 polymer ?
#
loop_
_entity_poly.entity_id
_entity_poly.type
_entity_poly.pdbx_seq_one_letter_code
_entity_poly.pdbx_strand_id
1 'polypeptide(L)'
;MANESVIDNLHLPLLASYEWCKRFLNFLTGLFFRIMLYVQSPEGPQYRVTRMFIYPIKSCGFIEVNKSWIIESTGLRFDRKWMIVNKQGVMLSQLREPKICLIQPKLNFETGNLELRFPDLDEVCYVPLDPPEEDKYDSVEESESFSKAKVYNDNVTVRDCGDNVASWLEMALMTDDVRLVRHVDRYAKKDSSQ
;
A
#
# COMPACT_ATOMS: atom_id res chain seq x y z
N MET A 1 -31.90 -11.06 9.20
CA MET A 1 -32.08 -9.60 9.10
C MET A 1 -31.09 -8.97 10.05
N ALA A 2 -30.02 -8.38 9.52
CA ALA A 2 -29.02 -7.69 10.34
C ALA A 2 -29.61 -6.36 10.82
N ASN A 3 -29.41 -6.07 12.10
CA ASN A 3 -29.97 -4.90 12.77
C ASN A 3 -29.31 -3.63 12.19
N GLU A 4 -30.10 -2.80 11.50
CA GLU A 4 -29.65 -1.57 10.81
C GLU A 4 -28.89 -0.60 11.74
N SER A 5 -29.10 -0.69 13.05
CA SER A 5 -28.48 0.18 14.06
C SER A 5 -26.97 -0.01 14.28
N VAL A 6 -26.34 -1.05 13.71
CA VAL A 6 -24.89 -1.29 13.86
C VAL A 6 -24.08 -0.59 12.77
N ILE A 7 -24.69 -0.29 11.62
CA ILE A 7 -24.01 0.25 10.45
C ILE A 7 -23.79 1.76 10.59
N ASP A 8 -24.72 2.47 11.24
CA ASP A 8 -24.68 3.95 11.32
C ASP A 8 -23.64 4.53 12.28
N ASN A 9 -22.98 3.71 13.10
CA ASN A 9 -21.96 4.18 14.07
C ASN A 9 -20.51 3.95 13.63
N LEU A 10 -20.27 3.50 12.38
CA LEU A 10 -18.94 3.33 11.82
C LEU A 10 -18.43 4.65 11.19
N HIS A 11 -18.21 5.66 12.03
CA HIS A 11 -17.20 6.65 11.68
C HIS A 11 -15.85 5.94 11.68
N LEU A 12 -15.25 5.78 10.50
CA LEU A 12 -13.98 5.11 10.26
C LEU A 12 -12.83 6.13 10.14
N PRO A 13 -12.23 6.61 11.24
CA PRO A 13 -10.89 7.14 11.19
C PRO A 13 -9.89 5.98 11.28
N LEU A 14 -9.13 5.82 10.20
CA LEU A 14 -7.71 5.43 10.18
C LEU A 14 -7.29 4.29 11.13
N LEU A 15 -7.18 3.11 10.54
CA LEU A 15 -6.66 1.84 11.10
C LEU A 15 -5.24 1.99 11.70
N ALA A 16 -5.12 2.49 12.93
CA ALA A 16 -3.81 2.76 13.54
C ALA A 16 -3.70 2.52 15.06
N SER A 17 -4.65 1.88 15.74
CA SER A 17 -4.48 1.51 17.16
C SER A 17 -4.74 0.04 17.46
N TYR A 18 -3.98 -0.52 18.42
CA TYR A 18 -4.14 -1.89 18.93
C TYR A 18 -5.59 -2.22 19.31
N GLU A 19 -6.31 -1.23 19.85
CA GLU A 19 -7.71 -1.37 20.27
C GLU A 19 -8.66 -1.59 19.07
N TRP A 20 -8.35 -1.01 17.90
CA TRP A 20 -9.10 -1.26 16.67
C TRP A 20 -8.72 -2.57 16.00
N CYS A 21 -7.45 -2.99 16.03
CA CYS A 21 -7.07 -4.35 15.66
C CYS A 21 -7.80 -5.38 16.53
N LYS A 22 -7.89 -5.14 17.84
CA LYS A 22 -8.63 -5.99 18.77
C LYS A 22 -10.14 -5.99 18.47
N ARG A 23 -10.74 -4.84 18.14
CA ARG A 23 -12.15 -4.74 17.72
C ARG A 23 -12.41 -5.43 16.38
N PHE A 24 -11.51 -5.29 15.42
CA PHE A 24 -11.60 -5.97 14.13
C PHE A 24 -11.40 -7.47 14.28
N LEU A 25 -10.43 -7.90 15.07
CA LEU A 25 -10.24 -9.31 15.44
C LEU A 25 -11.44 -9.84 16.22
N ASN A 26 -12.06 -9.07 17.10
CA ASN A 26 -13.28 -9.45 17.82
C ASN A 26 -14.52 -9.48 16.92
N PHE A 27 -14.58 -8.61 15.92
CA PHE A 27 -15.62 -8.64 14.89
C PHE A 27 -15.44 -9.87 13.99
N LEU A 28 -14.22 -10.12 13.51
CA LEU A 28 -13.90 -11.32 12.77
C LEU A 28 -14.14 -12.56 13.63
N THR A 29 -13.75 -12.57 14.90
CA THR A 29 -14.02 -13.73 15.75
C THR A 29 -15.51 -13.88 16.01
N GLY A 30 -16.25 -12.80 16.29
CA GLY A 30 -17.70 -12.83 16.50
C GLY A 30 -18.51 -13.20 15.25
N LEU A 31 -18.05 -12.85 14.06
CA LEU A 31 -18.71 -13.16 12.79
C LEU A 31 -18.31 -14.56 12.30
N PHE A 32 -17.01 -14.89 12.31
CA PHE A 32 -16.49 -16.18 11.86
C PHE A 32 -16.65 -17.28 12.90
N PHE A 33 -16.35 -17.11 14.19
CA PHE A 33 -16.53 -18.18 15.20
C PHE A 33 -18.00 -18.51 15.47
N ARG A 34 -18.90 -17.54 15.34
CA ARG A 34 -20.34 -17.80 15.44
C ARG A 34 -20.87 -18.61 14.25
N ILE A 35 -20.22 -18.49 13.08
CA ILE A 35 -20.41 -19.37 11.93
C ILE A 35 -19.70 -20.72 12.14
N MET A 36 -18.52 -20.75 12.79
CA MET A 36 -17.78 -22.00 13.09
C MET A 36 -18.51 -22.91 14.07
N LEU A 37 -19.25 -22.37 15.04
CA LEU A 37 -20.07 -23.18 15.95
C LEU A 37 -21.15 -23.98 15.21
N TYR A 38 -21.51 -23.58 13.98
CA TYR A 38 -22.47 -24.29 13.13
C TYR A 38 -21.84 -25.35 12.23
N VAL A 39 -20.51 -25.44 12.14
CA VAL A 39 -19.80 -26.39 11.26
C VAL A 39 -18.81 -27.19 12.09
N GLN A 40 -19.33 -28.16 12.85
CA GLN A 40 -18.48 -29.13 13.54
C GLN A 40 -17.98 -30.18 12.54
N SER A 41 -16.71 -30.04 12.14
CA SER A 41 -15.88 -31.09 11.54
C SER A 41 -14.90 -31.61 12.61
N PRO A 42 -14.57 -32.91 12.68
CA PRO A 42 -13.59 -33.47 13.61
C PRO A 42 -12.18 -32.84 13.50
N GLU A 43 -11.84 -32.27 12.34
CA GLU A 43 -10.54 -31.64 12.04
C GLU A 43 -10.55 -30.12 12.20
N GLY A 44 -11.66 -29.55 12.65
CA GLY A 44 -11.91 -28.12 12.66
C GLY A 44 -12.37 -27.60 11.28
N PRO A 45 -12.76 -26.32 11.21
CA PRO A 45 -13.27 -25.71 9.98
C PRO A 45 -12.14 -25.47 8.98
N GLN A 46 -12.32 -26.00 7.77
CA GLN A 46 -11.39 -25.82 6.67
C GLN A 46 -11.69 -24.51 5.94
N TYR A 47 -10.71 -23.61 5.93
CA TYR A 47 -10.80 -22.35 5.20
C TYR A 47 -10.00 -22.41 3.90
N ARG A 48 -10.58 -21.90 2.81
CA ARG A 48 -9.91 -21.77 1.52
C ARG A 48 -9.86 -20.30 1.13
N VAL A 49 -8.66 -19.78 0.87
CA VAL A 49 -8.48 -18.47 0.23
C VAL A 49 -8.99 -18.57 -1.20
N THR A 50 -10.00 -17.78 -1.56
CA THR A 50 -10.60 -17.80 -2.90
C THR A 50 -9.89 -16.85 -3.85
N ARG A 51 -9.54 -15.66 -3.36
CA ARG A 51 -8.86 -14.60 -4.10
C ARG A 51 -7.98 -13.82 -3.15
N MET A 52 -6.88 -13.30 -3.69
CA MET A 52 -5.94 -12.45 -2.95
C MET A 52 -5.58 -11.29 -3.85
N PHE A 53 -5.46 -10.11 -3.24
CA PHE A 53 -5.19 -8.87 -3.94
C PHE A 53 -4.07 -8.13 -3.23
N ILE A 54 -3.20 -7.51 -4.00
CA ILE A 54 -2.17 -6.60 -3.52
C ILE A 54 -2.45 -5.21 -4.06
N TYR A 55 -1.99 -4.21 -3.32
CA TYR A 55 -2.11 -2.82 -3.70
C TYR A 55 -0.74 -2.17 -3.64
N PRO A 56 0.06 -2.25 -4.72
CA PRO A 56 1.43 -1.77 -4.71
C PRO A 56 1.55 -0.32 -4.26
N ILE A 57 0.63 0.53 -4.75
CA ILE A 57 0.53 1.93 -4.36
C ILE A 57 -0.64 2.12 -3.39
N LYS A 58 -0.42 2.85 -2.31
CA LYS A 58 -1.48 3.23 -1.37
C LYS A 58 -2.59 3.99 -2.10
N SER A 59 -3.84 3.60 -1.83
CA SER A 59 -5.05 4.23 -2.36
C SER A 59 -5.29 4.07 -3.88
N CYS A 60 -4.44 3.35 -4.63
CA CYS A 60 -4.63 3.11 -6.06
C CYS A 60 -5.26 1.73 -6.35
N GLY A 61 -5.35 1.35 -7.63
CA GLY A 61 -5.86 0.06 -8.08
C GLY A 61 -5.10 -1.16 -7.52
N PHE A 62 -5.75 -2.31 -7.54
CA PHE A 62 -5.20 -3.58 -7.07
C PHE A 62 -4.62 -4.43 -8.20
N ILE A 63 -3.80 -5.40 -7.82
CA ILE A 63 -3.40 -6.54 -8.67
C ILE A 63 -3.93 -7.81 -8.02
N GLU A 64 -4.62 -8.65 -8.79
CA GLU A 64 -5.03 -9.98 -8.33
C GLU A 64 -3.86 -10.97 -8.38
N VAL A 65 -3.65 -11.67 -7.27
CA VAL A 65 -2.65 -12.73 -7.15
C VAL A 65 -3.23 -14.01 -7.76
N ASN A 66 -2.79 -14.35 -8.96
CA ASN A 66 -3.31 -15.49 -9.72
C ASN A 66 -2.63 -16.84 -9.42
N LYS A 67 -1.48 -16.82 -8.74
CA LYS A 67 -0.68 -18.03 -8.42
C LYS A 67 -0.18 -17.93 -6.98
N SER A 68 1.13 -18.09 -6.79
CA SER A 68 1.83 -17.83 -5.55
C SER A 68 2.35 -16.39 -5.52
N TRP A 69 2.60 -15.90 -4.31
CA TRP A 69 3.24 -14.62 -4.06
C TRP A 69 4.30 -14.75 -2.97
N ILE A 70 5.30 -13.89 -2.99
CA ILE A 70 6.38 -13.90 -1.99
C ILE A 70 5.85 -13.23 -0.71
N ILE A 71 6.04 -13.90 0.43
CA ILE A 71 5.77 -13.35 1.75
C ILE A 71 7.10 -12.90 2.38
N GLU A 72 7.14 -11.64 2.79
CA GLU A 72 8.24 -10.99 3.50
C GLU A 72 7.83 -10.74 4.96
N SER A 73 8.77 -10.32 5.80
CA SER A 73 8.48 -9.98 7.20
C SER A 73 7.47 -8.83 7.37
N THR A 74 7.28 -8.03 6.31
CA THR A 74 6.36 -6.90 6.25
C THR A 74 5.03 -7.23 5.56
N GLY A 75 4.85 -8.46 5.06
CA GLY A 75 3.63 -8.89 4.36
C GLY A 75 3.91 -9.41 2.96
N LEU A 76 2.93 -9.28 2.05
CA LEU A 76 3.12 -9.67 0.65
C LEU A 76 4.13 -8.73 -0.02
N ARG A 77 5.12 -9.29 -0.71
CA ARG A 77 6.15 -8.50 -1.40
C ARG A 77 5.50 -7.43 -2.29
N PHE A 78 6.02 -6.21 -2.23
CA PHE A 78 5.49 -5.03 -2.92
C PHE A 78 4.13 -4.49 -2.47
N ASP A 79 3.40 -5.12 -1.54
CA ASP A 79 2.14 -4.57 -1.05
C ASP A 79 2.37 -3.27 -0.27
N ARG A 80 1.62 -2.21 -0.63
CA ARG A 80 1.73 -0.85 -0.08
C ARG A 80 3.15 -0.30 -0.03
N LYS A 81 4.01 -0.71 -0.96
CA LYS A 81 5.41 -0.28 -1.02
C LYS A 81 5.58 1.17 -1.47
N TRP A 82 4.60 1.71 -2.19
CA TRP A 82 4.58 3.09 -2.66
C TRP A 82 3.34 3.85 -2.16
N MET A 83 3.41 5.18 -2.23
CA MET A 83 2.27 6.06 -2.05
C MET A 83 2.47 7.37 -2.81
N ILE A 84 1.38 8.07 -3.10
CA ILE A 84 1.43 9.41 -3.69
C ILE A 84 1.33 10.44 -2.57
N VAL A 85 2.20 11.44 -2.60
CA VAL A 85 2.22 12.57 -1.66
C VAL A 85 2.11 13.88 -2.41
N ASN A 86 1.61 14.92 -1.76
CA ASN A 86 1.68 16.29 -2.27
C ASN A 86 3.03 16.96 -1.92
N LYS A 87 3.24 18.22 -2.34
CA LYS A 87 4.44 19.00 -1.99
C LYS A 87 4.74 19.15 -0.49
N GLN A 88 3.74 19.02 0.38
CA GLN A 88 3.96 19.03 1.83
C GLN A 88 4.34 17.66 2.39
N GLY A 89 4.58 16.67 1.52
CA GLY A 89 4.84 15.29 1.91
C GLY A 89 3.61 14.60 2.52
N VAL A 90 2.41 15.19 2.38
CA VAL A 90 1.17 14.61 2.90
C VAL A 90 0.62 13.64 1.87
N MET A 91 0.39 12.42 2.33
CA MET A 91 -0.16 11.35 1.51
C MET A 91 -1.57 11.67 0.97
N LEU A 92 -1.79 11.39 -0.31
CA LEU A 92 -3.11 11.43 -0.93
C LEU A 92 -3.96 10.20 -0.54
N SER A 93 -5.26 10.41 -0.42
CA SER A 93 -6.22 9.36 -0.06
C SER A 93 -7.43 9.42 -0.99
N GLN A 94 -8.06 8.28 -1.23
CA GLN A 94 -9.28 8.20 -2.06
C GLN A 94 -10.42 9.07 -1.52
N LEU A 95 -10.45 9.35 -0.21
CA LEU A 95 -11.46 10.23 0.38
C LEU A 95 -11.31 11.69 -0.10
N ARG A 96 -10.08 12.14 -0.31
CA ARG A 96 -9.79 13.51 -0.78
C ARG A 96 -9.70 13.57 -2.29
N GLU A 97 -9.02 12.59 -2.87
CA GLU A 97 -8.77 12.48 -4.31
C GLU A 97 -9.25 11.12 -4.83
N PRO A 98 -10.56 10.94 -5.09
CA PRO A 98 -11.10 9.65 -5.53
C PRO A 98 -10.46 9.12 -6.82
N LYS A 99 -10.06 10.02 -7.74
CA LYS A 99 -9.46 9.68 -9.03
C LYS A 99 -8.19 8.85 -8.94
N ILE A 100 -7.45 8.91 -7.82
CA ILE A 100 -6.22 8.11 -7.65
C ILE A 100 -6.51 6.59 -7.68
N CYS A 101 -7.75 6.16 -7.45
CA CYS A 101 -8.14 4.75 -7.59
C CYS A 101 -8.09 4.25 -9.04
N LEU A 102 -8.12 5.17 -10.03
CA LEU A 102 -8.06 4.86 -11.45
C LEU A 102 -6.63 4.58 -11.93
N ILE A 103 -5.61 4.93 -11.13
CA ILE A 103 -4.24 4.51 -11.41
C ILE A 103 -4.18 2.98 -11.25
N GLN A 104 -3.86 2.30 -12.34
CA GLN A 104 -3.78 0.84 -12.42
C GLN A 104 -2.32 0.40 -12.40
N PRO A 105 -1.79 -0.03 -11.23
CA PRO A 105 -0.45 -0.57 -11.14
C PRO A 105 -0.39 -1.99 -11.72
N LYS A 106 0.72 -2.32 -12.37
CA LYS A 106 1.06 -3.68 -12.78
C LYS A 106 2.54 -3.95 -12.47
N LEU A 107 2.80 -5.03 -11.73
CA LEU A 107 4.16 -5.47 -11.45
C LEU A 107 4.65 -6.35 -12.59
N ASN A 108 5.61 -5.87 -13.37
CA ASN A 108 6.26 -6.61 -14.43
C ASN A 108 7.64 -7.10 -13.97
N PHE A 109 7.69 -8.36 -13.57
CA PHE A 109 8.91 -9.00 -13.08
C PHE A 109 9.94 -9.29 -14.17
N GLU A 110 9.52 -9.37 -15.44
CA GLU A 110 10.43 -9.61 -16.57
C GLU A 110 11.24 -8.36 -16.89
N THR A 111 10.58 -7.20 -16.87
CA THR A 111 11.24 -5.90 -17.09
C THR A 111 11.81 -5.30 -15.82
N GLY A 112 11.45 -5.82 -14.65
CA GLY A 112 11.82 -5.26 -13.35
C GLY A 112 11.13 -3.92 -13.04
N ASN A 113 9.95 -3.66 -13.60
CA ASN A 113 9.23 -2.38 -13.45
C ASN A 113 7.84 -2.53 -12.86
N LEU A 114 7.44 -1.55 -12.06
CA LEU A 114 6.05 -1.20 -11.78
C LEU A 114 5.56 -0.30 -12.94
N GLU A 115 4.64 -0.83 -13.73
CA GLU A 115 3.95 -0.10 -14.80
C GLU A 115 2.70 0.60 -14.23
N LEU A 116 2.53 1.89 -14.51
CA LEU A 116 1.33 2.65 -14.14
C LEU A 116 0.55 3.02 -15.38
N ARG A 117 -0.77 2.78 -15.33
CA ARG A 117 -1.72 3.17 -16.36
C ARG A 117 -2.85 4.00 -15.77
N PHE A 118 -3.46 4.83 -16.60
CA PHE A 118 -4.63 5.62 -16.25
C PHE A 118 -5.60 5.61 -17.45
N PRO A 119 -6.93 5.49 -17.27
CA PRO A 119 -7.88 5.24 -18.37
C PRO A 119 -7.83 6.22 -19.55
N ASP A 120 -7.44 7.47 -19.31
CA ASP A 120 -7.43 8.55 -20.30
C ASP A 120 -6.01 9.04 -20.63
N LEU A 121 -4.99 8.23 -20.34
CA LEU A 121 -3.59 8.53 -20.62
C LEU A 121 -2.92 7.34 -21.31
N ASP A 122 -2.55 7.52 -22.58
CA ASP A 122 -1.97 6.46 -23.42
C ASP A 122 -0.56 6.08 -22.95
N GLU A 123 0.18 7.05 -22.40
CA GLU A 123 1.52 6.86 -21.88
C GLU A 123 1.53 5.98 -20.64
N VAL A 124 2.37 4.94 -20.66
CA VAL A 124 2.65 4.10 -19.50
C VAL A 124 3.84 4.67 -18.75
N CYS A 125 3.70 4.88 -17.45
CA CYS A 125 4.84 5.22 -16.59
C CYS A 125 5.51 3.96 -16.08
N TYR A 126 6.85 3.97 -16.02
CA TYR A 126 7.65 2.86 -15.53
C TYR A 126 8.46 3.29 -14.32
N VAL A 127 8.32 2.55 -13.22
CA VAL A 127 9.04 2.77 -11.97
C VAL A 127 9.85 1.51 -11.63
N PRO A 128 11.17 1.58 -11.42
CA PRO A 128 11.96 0.40 -11.08
C PRO A 128 11.43 -0.31 -9.82
N LEU A 129 11.29 -1.64 -9.89
CA LEU A 129 10.87 -2.46 -8.74
C LEU A 129 11.96 -2.52 -7.67
N ASP A 130 13.22 -2.57 -8.07
CA ASP A 130 14.38 -2.65 -7.22
C ASP A 130 15.46 -1.69 -7.78
N PRO A 131 15.48 -0.42 -7.35
CA PRO A 131 16.44 0.56 -7.85
C PRO A 131 17.89 0.20 -7.46
N PRO A 132 18.89 0.61 -8.27
CA PRO A 132 20.32 0.38 -8.03
C PRO A 132 20.78 0.80 -6.62
N GLU A 133 21.85 0.17 -6.12
CA GLU A 133 22.38 0.46 -4.77
C GLU A 133 22.99 1.86 -4.63
N GLU A 134 23.45 2.45 -5.72
CA GLU A 134 23.98 3.82 -5.76
C GLU A 134 22.88 4.82 -5.35
N ASP A 135 21.64 4.61 -5.83
CA ASP A 135 20.44 5.36 -5.42
C ASP A 135 19.93 5.00 -4.00
N LYS A 136 20.50 3.97 -3.35
CA LYS A 136 20.15 3.61 -1.96
C LYS A 136 20.94 4.43 -0.94
N TYR A 137 22.12 4.94 -1.32
CA TYR A 137 23.03 5.67 -0.44
C TYR A 137 23.20 7.15 -0.80
N ASP A 138 22.55 7.62 -1.86
CA ASP A 138 22.43 9.06 -2.09
C ASP A 138 21.87 9.74 -0.83
N SER A 139 22.74 10.58 -0.31
CA SER A 139 22.79 11.16 1.01
C SER A 139 21.43 11.43 1.65
N VAL A 140 21.22 10.80 2.81
CA VAL A 140 20.23 11.22 3.83
C VAL A 140 20.43 12.69 4.23
N GLU A 141 21.49 13.36 3.76
CA GLU A 141 21.90 14.69 4.20
C GLU A 141 21.63 15.85 3.22
N GLU A 142 21.26 15.66 1.93
CA GLU A 142 21.17 16.84 1.03
C GLU A 142 19.99 16.89 0.02
N SER A 143 18.90 16.19 0.32
CA SER A 143 17.58 16.62 -0.19
C SER A 143 16.56 16.68 0.96
N GLU A 144 16.61 17.77 1.72
CA GLU A 144 15.66 18.06 2.80
C GLU A 144 14.18 18.03 2.37
N SER A 145 13.89 18.02 1.06
CA SER A 145 12.54 18.22 0.55
C SER A 145 11.64 16.98 0.61
N PHE A 146 12.15 15.73 0.63
CA PHE A 146 11.28 14.53 0.58
C PHE A 146 11.75 13.31 1.38
N SER A 147 12.76 13.45 2.26
CA SER A 147 13.27 12.35 3.10
C SER A 147 12.29 11.86 4.20
N LYS A 148 11.19 12.60 4.41
CA LYS A 148 10.11 12.24 5.33
C LYS A 148 8.76 12.53 4.67
N ALA A 149 7.93 11.50 4.52
CA ALA A 149 6.53 11.67 4.18
C ALA A 149 5.66 11.45 5.42
N LYS A 150 4.55 12.18 5.49
CA LYS A 150 3.59 12.09 6.59
C LYS A 150 2.46 11.15 6.21
N VAL A 151 2.41 10.01 6.88
CA VAL A 151 1.30 9.05 6.81
C VAL A 151 0.49 9.20 8.09
N TYR A 152 -0.64 9.89 8.02
CA TYR A 152 -1.45 10.26 9.19
C TYR A 152 -0.65 11.11 10.18
N ASN A 153 -0.32 10.58 11.36
CA ASN A 153 0.47 11.27 12.38
C ASN A 153 1.93 10.82 12.44
N ASP A 154 2.31 9.83 11.63
CA ASP A 154 3.65 9.26 11.64
C ASP A 154 4.49 9.79 10.49
N ASN A 155 5.76 10.08 10.78
CA ASN A 155 6.76 10.38 9.77
C ASN A 155 7.40 9.07 9.30
N VAL A 156 7.35 8.81 8.01
CA VAL A 156 7.96 7.63 7.40
C VAL A 156 9.06 8.03 6.45
N THR A 157 10.19 7.34 6.53
CA THR A 157 11.29 7.51 5.58
C THR A 157 10.88 6.94 4.22
N VAL A 158 10.98 7.78 3.22
CA VAL A 158 10.63 7.43 1.84
C VAL A 158 11.70 7.93 0.89
N ARG A 159 11.73 7.34 -0.30
CA ARG A 159 12.50 7.83 -1.44
C ARG A 159 11.56 8.29 -2.53
N ASP A 160 11.91 9.39 -3.15
CA ASP A 160 11.21 9.88 -4.33
C ASP A 160 11.46 8.99 -5.55
N CYS A 161 10.46 8.85 -6.43
CA CYS A 161 10.55 8.00 -7.63
C CYS A 161 10.92 8.76 -8.91
N GLY A 162 11.28 10.04 -8.83
CA GLY A 162 11.79 10.83 -9.94
C GLY A 162 10.76 11.77 -10.57
N ASP A 163 11.26 12.80 -11.25
CA ASP A 163 10.45 13.86 -11.87
C ASP A 163 9.59 13.33 -13.03
N ASN A 164 10.07 12.32 -13.76
CA ASN A 164 9.30 11.68 -14.82
C ASN A 164 8.01 11.02 -14.28
N VAL A 165 8.06 10.46 -13.07
CA VAL A 165 6.89 9.86 -12.41
C VAL A 165 5.97 10.96 -11.88
N ALA A 166 6.53 12.03 -11.32
CA ALA A 166 5.77 13.19 -10.87
C ALA A 166 4.97 13.82 -12.02
N SER A 167 5.61 14.14 -13.15
CA SER A 167 4.94 14.69 -14.33
C SER A 167 3.84 13.77 -14.85
N TRP A 168 4.07 12.46 -14.86
CA TRP A 168 3.03 11.52 -15.27
C TRP A 168 1.81 11.53 -14.33
N LEU A 169 2.04 11.59 -13.02
CA LEU A 169 0.96 11.69 -12.03
C LEU A 169 0.18 13.00 -12.16
N GLU A 170 0.87 14.11 -12.39
CA GLU A 170 0.26 15.43 -12.58
C GLU A 170 -0.66 15.42 -13.82
N MET A 171 -0.20 14.84 -14.93
CA MET A 171 -1.01 14.65 -16.13
C MET A 171 -2.22 13.73 -15.88
N ALA A 172 -2.01 12.57 -15.26
CA ALA A 172 -3.05 11.58 -15.01
C ALA A 172 -4.15 12.11 -14.08
N LEU A 173 -3.78 12.86 -13.04
CA LEU A 173 -4.70 13.32 -12.02
C LEU A 173 -5.25 14.73 -12.28
N MET A 174 -4.67 15.46 -13.26
CA MET A 174 -4.94 16.87 -13.53
C MET A 174 -4.77 17.73 -12.26
N THR A 175 -3.63 17.53 -11.59
CA THR A 175 -3.24 18.24 -10.37
C THR A 175 -1.77 18.60 -10.48
N ASP A 176 -1.35 19.61 -9.73
CA ASP A 176 0.06 19.97 -9.59
C ASP A 176 0.63 19.41 -8.29
N ASP A 177 1.96 19.41 -8.17
CA ASP A 177 2.68 19.25 -6.90
C ASP A 177 2.48 17.86 -6.25
N VAL A 178 2.43 16.80 -7.06
CA VAL A 178 2.29 15.41 -6.59
C VAL A 178 3.48 14.55 -6.98
N ARG A 179 3.89 13.67 -6.07
CA ARG A 179 5.03 12.77 -6.26
C ARG A 179 4.72 11.37 -5.80
N LEU A 180 5.24 10.38 -6.53
CA LEU A 180 5.26 9.00 -6.06
C LEU A 180 6.48 8.81 -5.18
N VAL A 181 6.26 8.28 -3.98
CA VAL A 181 7.33 7.95 -3.04
C VAL A 181 7.26 6.48 -2.65
N ARG A 182 8.42 5.89 -2.38
CA ARG A 182 8.59 4.48 -2.01
C ARG A 182 9.10 4.38 -0.57
N HIS A 183 8.57 3.42 0.19
CA HIS A 183 9.13 3.09 1.50
C HIS A 183 10.57 2.58 1.38
N VAL A 184 11.45 3.10 2.23
CA VAL A 184 12.79 2.56 2.41
C VAL A 184 12.72 1.36 3.33
N ASP A 185 13.18 0.21 2.86
CA ASP A 185 13.34 -0.95 3.74
C ASP A 185 14.38 -0.62 4.80
N ARG A 186 13.96 -0.65 6.07
CA ARG A 186 14.93 -0.75 7.17
C ARG A 186 15.50 -2.15 7.08
N TYR A 187 16.62 -2.30 6.37
CA TYR A 187 17.48 -3.44 6.59
C TYR A 187 17.80 -3.44 8.09
N ALA A 188 17.41 -4.51 8.79
CA ALA A 188 17.98 -4.76 10.10
C ALA A 188 19.49 -4.76 9.90
N LYS A 189 20.21 -3.87 10.58
CA LYS A 189 21.67 -3.91 10.62
C LYS A 189 22.05 -5.36 10.91
N LYS A 190 22.79 -6.01 10.00
CA LYS A 190 23.52 -7.21 10.38
C LYS A 190 24.41 -6.77 11.54
N ASP A 191 24.20 -7.35 12.72
CA ASP A 191 25.16 -7.20 13.81
C ASP A 191 26.53 -7.62 13.28
N SER A 192 27.39 -6.64 13.03
CA SER A 192 28.81 -6.84 12.85
C SER A 192 29.37 -7.12 14.24
N SER A 193 29.29 -8.39 14.65
CA SER A 193 30.03 -8.95 15.77
C SER A 193 30.71 -10.21 15.26
N GLN A 194 31.93 -10.04 14.75
CA GLN A 194 32.97 -11.06 14.79
C GLN A 194 33.88 -10.72 15.97
#